data_AF-A0A191TP71-F1
#
_entry.id   AF-A0A191TP71-F1
#
_cell.length_a   1.000
_cell.length_b   1.000
_cell.length_c   1.000
_cell.angle_alpha   90.00
_cell.angle_beta   90.00
_cell.angle_gamma   90.00
#
_symmetry.space_group_name_H-M   'P 1'
#
loop_
_entity.id
_entity.type
_entity.pdbx_description
1 polymer ?
#
loop_
_entity_poly.entity_id
_entity_poly.type
_entity_poly.pdbx_seq_one_letter_code
_entity_poly.pdbx_strand_id
1 'polypeptide(L)' 'MGELSFEKILVIAIVLLVLFGSKKIPEMMRGLGKGVREFNDAKKGMVNDFNEAKNEKSESAKTPSSITDVEHEAVK' A
#
# COMPACT_ATOMS: atom_id res chain seq x y z
N MET A 1 -20.00 -11.67 -28.99
CA MET A 1 -19.89 -11.29 -27.57
C MET A 1 -19.32 -9.89 -27.56
N GLY A 2 -20.15 -8.89 -27.25
CA GLY A 2 -19.89 -7.50 -27.55
C GLY A 2 -18.78 -6.92 -26.68
N GLU A 3 -17.73 -6.45 -27.32
CA GLU A 3 -16.76 -5.60 -26.66
C GLU A 3 -17.48 -4.33 -26.22
N LEU A 4 -17.29 -3.94 -24.96
CA LEU A 4 -17.70 -2.63 -24.48
C LEU A 4 -16.81 -1.61 -25.18
N SER A 5 -17.19 -1.29 -26.42
CA SER A 5 -16.48 -0.32 -27.24
C SER A 5 -16.46 1.01 -26.50
N PHE A 6 -15.32 1.67 -26.57
CA PHE A 6 -15.08 2.99 -25.99
C PHE A 6 -16.21 3.99 -26.31
N GLU A 7 -16.83 3.87 -27.49
CA GLU A 7 -18.00 4.64 -27.91
C GLU A 7 -19.17 4.59 -26.92
N LYS A 8 -19.50 3.41 -26.37
CA LYS A 8 -20.63 3.26 -25.42
C LYS A 8 -20.32 3.94 -24.10
N ILE A 9 -19.08 3.79 -23.62
CA ILE A 9 -18.61 4.43 -22.38
C ILE A 9 -18.65 5.95 -22.55
N LEU A 10 -18.23 6.46 -23.71
CA LEU A 10 -18.24 7.89 -24.02
C LEU A 10 -19.66 8.47 -24.01
N VAL A 11 -20.64 7.78 -24.61
CA VAL A 11 -22.05 8.21 -24.59
C VAL A 11 -22.59 8.29 -23.16
N ILE A 12 -22.35 7.26 -22.33
CA ILE A 12 -22.78 7.25 -20.93
C ILE A 12 -22.11 8.39 -20.14
N ALA A 13 -20.81 8.61 -20.36
CA ALA A 13 -20.07 9.69 -19.72
C ALA A 13 -20.65 11.06 -20.08
N ILE A 14 -21.04 11.28 -21.33
CA ILE A 14 -21.70 12.53 -21.77
C ILE A 14 -23.07 12.69 -21.09
N VAL A 15 -23.88 11.63 -21.01
CA VAL A 15 -25.18 11.69 -20.32
C VAL A 15 -25.00 12.06 -18.85
N LEU A 16 -24.06 11.42 -18.15
CA LEU A 16 -23.72 11.77 -16.77
C LEU A 16 -23.18 13.21 -16.64
N LEU A 17 -22.42 13.68 -17.63
CA LEU A 17 -21.91 15.05 -17.66
C LEU A 17 -23.02 16.08 -17.79
N VAL A 18 -24.08 15.78 -18.56
CA VAL A 18 -25.25 16.67 -18.69
C VAL A 18 -26.09 16.67 -17.42
N LEU A 19 -26.29 15.51 -16.80
CA LEU A 19 -27.09 15.38 -15.57
C LEU A 19 -26.39 15.99 -14.34
N PHE A 20 -25.10 15.71 -14.16
CA PHE A 20 -24.34 16.12 -12.98
C PHE A 20 -23.47 17.36 -13.21
N GLY A 21 -23.20 17.73 -14.47
CA GLY A 21 -22.31 18.83 -14.84
C GLY A 21 -20.83 18.45 -14.86
N SER A 22 -20.02 19.18 -15.64
CA SER A 22 -18.58 18.96 -15.78
C SER A 22 -17.74 19.23 -14.54
N LYS A 23 -18.28 20.00 -13.59
CA LYS A 23 -17.58 20.32 -12.34
C LYS A 23 -17.80 19.26 -11.26
N LYS A 24 -18.94 18.58 -11.24
CA LYS A 24 -19.34 17.72 -10.12
C LYS A 24 -18.58 16.40 -10.06
N ILE A 25 -18.35 15.76 -11.21
CA ILE A 25 -17.59 14.50 -11.28
C ILE A 25 -16.12 14.70 -10.84
N PRO A 26 -15.37 15.70 -11.37
CA PRO A 26 -14.01 15.96 -10.93
C PRO A 26 -13.91 16.44 -9.48
N GLU A 27 -14.87 17.24 -9.01
CA GLU A 27 -14.92 17.71 -7.62
C GLU A 27 -15.11 16.55 -6.64
N MET A 28 -16.04 15.65 -6.95
CA MET A 28 -16.27 14.44 -6.15
C MET A 28 -15.06 13.49 -6.19
N MET A 29 -14.43 13.31 -7.37
CA MET A 29 -13.22 12.50 -7.52
C MET A 29 -12.04 13.07 -6.74
N ARG A 30 -11.86 14.40 -6.74
CA ARG A 30 -10.81 15.08 -5.96
C ARG A 30 -11.05 14.91 -4.46
N GLY A 31 -12.30 15.03 -3.99
CA GLY A 31 -12.66 14.78 -2.59
C GLY A 31 -12.38 13.35 -2.17
N LEU A 32 -12.88 12.37 -2.94
CA LEU A 32 -12.68 10.95 -2.68
C LEU A 32 -11.20 10.55 -2.76
N GLY A 33 -10.45 11.08 -3.73
CA GLY A 33 -9.02 10.80 -3.90
C GLY A 33 -8.17 11.30 -2.73
N LYS A 34 -8.51 12.47 -2.16
CA LYS A 34 -7.87 12.97 -0.94
C LYS A 34 -8.16 12.06 0.25
N GLY A 35 -9.42 11.68 0.45
CA GLY A 35 -9.82 10.78 1.54
C GLY A 35 -9.14 9.40 1.45
N VAL A 36 -9.06 8.81 0.26
CA VAL A 36 -8.36 7.53 0.05
C VAL A 36 -6.86 7.67 0.29
N ARG A 37 -6.25 8.80 -0.09
CA ARG A 37 -4.83 9.05 0.16
C ARG A 37 -4.52 9.18 1.65
N GLU A 38 -5.27 10.02 2.36
CA GLU A 38 -5.12 10.20 3.82
C GLU A 38 -5.36 8.88 4.56
N PHE A 39 -6.35 8.10 4.14
CA PHE A 39 -6.60 6.77 4.70
C PHE A 39 -5.41 5.82 4.49
N ASN A 40 -4.83 5.80 3.30
CA ASN A 40 -3.64 4.97 3.03
C ASN A 40 -2.41 5.44 3.81
N ASP A 41 -2.22 6.75 3.95
CA ASP A 41 -1.09 7.33 4.69
C ASP A 41 -1.21 7.00 6.20
N ALA A 42 -2.42 7.12 6.77
CA ALA A 42 -2.69 6.71 8.15
C ALA A 42 -2.45 5.22 8.37
N LYS A 43 -2.90 4.37 7.43
CA LYS A 43 -2.65 2.92 7.50
C LYS A 43 -1.16 2.58 7.46
N LYS A 44 -0.38 3.25 6.61
CA LYS A 44 1.08 3.05 6.53
C LYS A 44 1.78 3.47 7.81
N GLY A 45 1.38 4.60 8.40
CA GLY A 45 1.89 5.04 9.71
C GLY A 45 1.66 3.98 10.78
N MET A 46 0.42 3.50 10.92
CA MET A 46 0.11 2.43 11.88
C MET A 46 0.92 1.16 11.63
N VAL A 47 1.02 0.68 10.38
CA VAL A 47 1.78 -0.54 10.07
C VAL A 47 3.26 -0.40 10.44
N ASN A 48 3.85 0.79 10.25
CA ASN A 48 5.24 1.03 10.65
C ASN A 48 5.38 1.03 12.18
N ASP A 49 4.48 1.70 12.90
CA ASP A 49 4.48 1.75 14.37
C ASP A 49 4.28 0.35 14.98
N PHE A 50 3.41 -0.48 14.37
CA PHE A 50 3.21 -1.88 14.79
C PHE A 50 4.44 -2.77 14.50
N ASN A 51 5.18 -2.51 13.42
CA ASN A 51 6.41 -3.25 13.12
C ASN A 51 7.58 -2.80 14.00
N GLU A 52 7.66 -1.53 14.37
CA GLU A 52 8.69 -1.00 15.27
C GLU A 52 8.47 -1.49 16.71
N ALA A 53 7.23 -1.44 17.21
CA ALA A 53 6.87 -2.00 18.52
C ALA A 53 7.05 -3.53 18.62
N LYS A 54 7.06 -4.24 17.47
CA LYS A 54 7.34 -5.68 17.43
C LYS A 54 8.85 -5.99 17.45
N ASN A 55 9.70 -5.06 17.01
CA ASN A 55 11.16 -5.20 17.05
C ASN A 55 11.75 -4.82 18.42
N GLU A 56 11.13 -3.91 19.19
CA GLU A 56 11.61 -3.57 20.54
C GLU A 56 11.33 -4.65 21.61
N LYS A 57 10.44 -5.61 21.34
CA LYS A 57 10.20 -6.75 22.26
C LYS A 57 11.13 -7.95 21.99
N SER A 58 12.16 -7.77 21.18
CA SER A 58 13.16 -8.80 20.86
C SER A 58 14.60 -8.34 21.14
N GLU A 59 14.82 -7.50 22.16
CA GLU A 59 16.18 -7.15 22.61
C GLU A 59 16.32 -7.28 24.14
N SER A 60 15.93 -8.44 24.66
CA SER A 60 16.41 -8.91 25.98
C SER A 60 16.50 -10.43 26.01
N ALA A 61 17.40 -10.97 25.19
CA ALA A 61 18.01 -12.27 25.42
C ALA A 61 19.45 -12.22 24.89
N LYS A 62 20.35 -11.68 25.72
CA LYS A 62 21.79 -11.91 25.59
C LYS A 62 22.06 -13.40 25.74
N THR A 63 22.49 -14.08 24.67
CA THR A 63 23.41 -15.23 24.77
C THR A 63 24.36 -15.21 23.56
N PRO A 64 25.68 -15.18 23.79
CA PRO A 64 26.68 -15.05 22.75
C PRO A 64 26.76 -16.35 21.93
N SER A 65 26.34 -16.30 20.67
CA SER A 65 26.69 -17.32 19.68
C SER A 65 27.86 -16.80 18.87
N SER A 66 29.06 -16.95 19.41
CA SER A 66 30.32 -16.69 18.73
C SER A 66 31.33 -17.78 19.09
N ILE A 67 31.02 -19.03 18.75
CA ILE A 67 32.03 -20.10 18.58
C ILE A 67 31.53 -21.02 17.46
N THR A 68 31.86 -20.68 16.22
CA THR A 68 32.06 -21.64 15.13
C THR A 68 33.07 -21.03 14.16
N ASP A 69 34.29 -20.88 14.66
CA ASP A 69 35.49 -20.92 13.83
C ASP A 69 36.24 -22.20 14.23
N VAL A 70 36.96 -22.77 13.27
CA VAL A 70 37.87 -23.92 13.37
C VAL A 70 37.28 -25.33 13.11
N GLU A 71 36.90 -25.60 11.86
CA GLU A 71 37.12 -26.92 11.22
C GLU A 71 38.41 -26.80 10.40
N HIS A 72 39.57 -26.77 11.05
CA HIS A 72 40.56 -27.86 11.09
C HIS A 72 40.81 -28.56 9.73
N GLU A 73 41.43 -27.80 8.81
CA GLU A 73 42.48 -28.35 7.96
C GLU A 73 43.54 -29.05 8.85
N ALA A 74 44.10 -30.14 8.34
CA ALA A 74 45.16 -30.96 8.94
C ALA A 74 44.74 -31.89 10.09
N VAL A 75 44.37 -33.14 9.76
CA VAL A 75 45.01 -34.34 10.32
C VAL A 75 44.89 -35.50 9.30
N LYS A 76 46.05 -35.77 8.66
CA LYS A 76 46.55 -37.08 8.20
C LYS A 76 46.07 -37.69 6.88
#